data_AF-A0ABC9QIT0-F1
#
_entry.id   AF-A0ABC9QIT0-F1
#
_cell.length_a   1.000
_cell.length_b   1.000
_cell.length_c   1.000
_cell.angle_alpha   90.00
_cell.angle_beta   90.00
_cell.angle_gamma   90.00
#
_symmetry.space_group_name_H-M   'P 1'
#
loop_
_entity.id
_entity.type
_entity.pdbx_description
1 polymer ?
#
loop_
_entity_poly.entity_id
_entity_poly.type
_entity_poly.pdbx_seq_one_letter_code
_entity_poly.pdbx_strand_id
1 'polypeptide(L)' 'PFKSEYFSACVVHDFLCEKAKSRKDYKLADLVLKEAMQALEINKFKIFVFYCSCNLFHQIKCLIKGIR' A
#
# COMPACT_ATOMS: atom_id res chain seq x y z
N PRO A 1 19.15 -12.58 3.79
CA PRO A 1 19.26 -12.63 5.28
C PRO A 1 18.48 -11.54 6.04
N PHE A 2 18.18 -10.36 5.46
CA PHE A 2 17.53 -9.25 6.19
C PHE A 2 16.27 -8.68 5.51
N LYS A 3 15.58 -9.47 4.69
CA LYS A 3 14.35 -9.00 4.03
C LYS A 3 13.17 -9.39 4.90
N SER A 4 12.32 -8.42 5.19
CA SER A 4 11.04 -8.69 5.84
C SER A 4 10.21 -9.64 4.98
N GLU A 5 9.40 -10.48 5.62
CA GLU A 5 8.45 -11.40 4.99
C GLU A 5 7.49 -10.68 4.00
N TYR A 6 7.24 -9.39 4.19
CA TYR A 6 6.38 -8.55 3.35
C TYR A 6 7.14 -7.72 2.29
N PHE A 7 8.47 -7.88 2.16
CA PHE A 7 9.30 -7.01 1.31
C PHE A 7 8.83 -6.97 -0.15
N SER A 8 8.50 -8.11 -0.74
CA SER A 8 7.99 -8.18 -2.13
C SER A 8 6.67 -7.43 -2.31
N ALA A 9 5.77 -7.50 -1.32
CA ALA A 9 4.51 -6.76 -1.35
C ALA A 9 4.74 -5.23 -1.33
N CYS A 10 5.70 -4.76 -0.53
CA CYS A 10 6.09 -3.34 -0.53
C CYS A 10 6.65 -2.89 -1.88
N VAL A 11 7.49 -3.70 -2.53
CA VAL A 11 8.04 -3.34 -3.86
C VAL A 11 6.94 -3.16 -4.90
N VAL A 12 5.93 -4.06 -4.91
CA VAL A 12 4.78 -3.95 -5.82
C VAL A 12 3.96 -2.70 -5.51
N HIS A 13 3.72 -2.42 -4.23
CA HIS A 13 3.03 -1.21 -3.79
C HIS A 13 3.74 0.06 -4.26
N ASP A 14 5.06 0.15 -4.04
CA ASP A 14 5.83 1.35 -4.36
C ASP A 14 5.84 1.60 -5.88
N PHE A 15 5.97 0.55 -6.69
CA PHE A 15 5.84 0.64 -8.15
C PHE A 15 4.46 1.16 -8.60
N LEU A 16 3.37 0.71 -7.97
CA LEU A 16 2.03 1.20 -8.28
C LEU A 16 1.83 2.65 -7.83
N CYS A 17 2.36 3.01 -6.66
CA CYS A 17 2.33 4.37 -6.13
C CYS A 17 3.12 5.37 -6.99
N GLU A 18 4.23 4.95 -7.60
CA GLU A 18 5.00 5.76 -8.55
C GLU A 18 4.17 6.09 -9.81
N LYS A 19 3.32 5.14 -10.24
CA LYS A 19 2.46 5.30 -11.42
C LYS A 19 1.11 5.96 -11.12
N ALA A 20 0.76 6.15 -9.85
CA ALA A 20 -0.54 6.65 -9.43
C ALA A 20 -0.73 8.13 -9.79
N LYS A 21 -1.83 8.44 -10.48
CA LYS A 21 -2.19 9.81 -10.91
C LYS A 21 -3.43 10.35 -10.19
N SER A 22 -4.16 9.49 -9.50
CA SER A 22 -5.41 9.83 -8.80
C SER A 22 -5.49 9.16 -7.43
N ARG A 23 -6.43 9.61 -6.59
CA ARG A 23 -6.69 8.95 -5.29
C ARG A 23 -7.12 7.49 -5.48
N LYS A 24 -7.82 7.19 -6.58
CA LYS A 24 -8.26 5.84 -6.93
C LYS A 24 -7.09 4.91 -7.22
N ASP A 25 -6.05 5.40 -7.90
CA ASP A 25 -4.85 4.61 -8.18
C ASP A 25 -4.09 4.26 -6.89
N TYR A 26 -3.97 5.22 -5.97
CA TYR A 26 -3.41 4.94 -4.63
C TYR A 26 -4.24 3.92 -3.86
N LYS A 27 -5.57 4.00 -3.93
CA LYS A 27 -6.45 3.02 -3.27
C LYS A 27 -6.28 1.62 -3.86
N LEU A 28 -6.06 1.53 -5.17
CA LEU A 28 -5.72 0.28 -5.84
C LEU A 28 -4.36 -0.24 -5.35
N ALA A 29 -3.34 0.61 -5.26
CA ALA A 29 -2.02 0.23 -4.73
C ALA A 29 -2.12 -0.29 -3.28
N ASP A 30 -2.89 0.38 -2.42
CA ASP A 30 -3.14 -0.05 -1.03
C ASP A 30 -3.84 -1.42 -0.99
N LEU A 31 -4.80 -1.67 -1.88
CA LEU A 31 -5.51 -2.95 -1.96
C LEU A 31 -4.59 -4.08 -2.46
N VAL A 32 -3.77 -3.81 -3.48
CA VAL A 32 -2.78 -4.77 -3.99
C VAL A 32 -1.74 -5.09 -2.92
N LEU A 33 -1.31 -4.11 -2.12
CA LEU A 33 -0.44 -4.35 -0.96
C LEU A 33 -1.08 -5.34 0.02
N LYS A 34 -2.35 -5.12 0.37
CA LYS A 34 -3.10 -5.99 1.26
C LYS A 34 -3.18 -7.42 0.70
N GLU A 35 -3.59 -7.58 -0.56
CA GLU A 35 -3.74 -8.88 -1.22
C GLU A 35 -2.39 -9.60 -1.36
N ALA A 36 -1.33 -8.89 -1.72
CA ALA A 36 0.01 -9.44 -1.82
C ALA A 36 0.53 -9.90 -0.45
N MET A 37 0.31 -9.13 0.62
CA MET A 37 0.66 -9.56 1.97
C MET A 37 -0.20 -10.76 2.44
N GLN A 38 -1.47 -10.84 2.03
CA GLN A 38 -2.29 -12.02 2.32
C GLN A 38 -1.76 -13.27 1.59
N ALA A 39 -1.34 -13.13 0.33
CA ALA A 39 -0.75 -14.23 -0.45
C ALA A 39 0.61 -14.69 0.10
N LEU A 40 1.34 -13.82 0.78
CA LEU A 40 2.57 -14.14 1.52
C LEU A 40 2.30 -14.69 2.93
N GLU A 41 1.04 -14.98 3.26
CA GLU A 41 0.61 -15.53 4.56
C GLU A 41 1.03 -14.68 5.77
N ILE A 42 1.16 -13.37 5.58
CA ILE A 42 1.52 -12.44 6.65
C ILE A 42 0.39 -12.39 7.68
N ASN A 43 0.77 -12.19 8.94
CA ASN A 43 -0.20 -12.04 10.04
C ASN A 43 -1.24 -10.95 9.74
N LYS A 44 -2.53 -11.29 9.91
CA LYS A 44 -3.68 -10.41 9.61
C LYS A 44 -3.62 -9.04 10.30
N PHE A 45 -3.10 -8.96 11.52
CA PHE A 45 -2.94 -7.69 12.23
C PHE A 45 -1.90 -6.79 11.55
N LYS A 46 -0.76 -7.35 11.13
CA LYS A 46 0.25 -6.58 10.36
C LYS A 46 -0.36 -6.09 9.04
N ILE A 47 -1.07 -6.95 8.32
CA ILE A 47 -1.76 -6.57 7.07
C ILE A 47 -2.74 -5.42 7.31
N PHE A 48 -3.53 -5.50 8.39
CA PHE A 48 -4.48 -4.46 8.77
C PHE A 48 -3.78 -3.13 9.04
N VAL A 49 -2.70 -3.14 9.84
CA VAL A 49 -1.91 -1.93 10.14
C VAL A 49 -1.36 -1.32 8.85
N PHE A 50 -0.70 -2.11 8.00
CA PHE A 50 -0.16 -1.60 6.73
C PHE A 50 -1.24 -0.99 5.85
N TYR A 51 -2.35 -1.69 5.64
CA TYR A 51 -3.44 -1.20 4.78
C TYR A 51 -4.03 0.11 5.31
N CYS A 52 -4.34 0.19 6.60
CA CYS A 52 -4.88 1.40 7.21
C CYS A 52 -3.90 2.57 7.17
N SER A 53 -2.62 2.32 7.48
CA SER A 53 -1.57 3.35 7.45
C SER A 53 -1.32 3.91 6.05
N CYS A 54 -1.16 3.06 5.03
CA CYS A 54 -0.96 3.52 3.65
C CYS A 54 -2.19 4.27 3.12
N ASN A 55 -3.39 3.77 3.39
CA ASN A 55 -4.62 4.42 2.96
C ASN A 55 -4.80 5.82 3.56
N LEU A 56 -4.55 5.95 4.87
CA LEU A 56 -4.60 7.24 5.55
C LEU A 56 -3.52 8.20 5.03
N PHE A 57 -2.29 7.71 4.86
CA PHE A 57 -1.20 8.51 4.31
C PHE A 57 -1.54 9.03 2.90
N HIS A 58 -2.04 8.17 2.02
CA HIS A 58 -2.42 8.56 0.66
C HIS A 58 -3.62 9.50 0.63
N GLN A 59 -4.58 9.34 1.55
CA GLN A 59 -5.68 10.29 1.69
C GLN A 59 -5.17 11.69 2.06
N ILE A 60 -4.29 11.79 3.07
CA ILE A 60 -3.68 13.06 3.48
C ILE A 60 -2.83 13.64 2.34
N LYS A 61 -2.01 12.82 1.68
CA LYS A 61 -1.17 13.22 0.53
C LYS A 61 -2.01 13.78 -0.62
N CYS A 62 -3.12 13.12 -0.97
CA CYS A 62 -4.01 13.58 -2.04
C CYS A 62 -4.71 14.89 -1.66
N LEU A 63 -5.15 15.01 -0.41
CA LEU A 63 -5.77 16.23 0.12
C LEU A 63 -4.81 17.43 0.05
N ILE A 64 -3.56 17.25 0.49
CA ILE A 64 -2.53 18.30 0.45
C ILE A 64 -2.17 18.69 -0.99
N LYS A 65 -2.08 17.71 -1.90
CA LYS A 65 -1.68 17.96 -3.30
C LYS A 65 -2.84 18.33 -4.23
N GLY A 66 -4.08 18.38 -3.73
CA GLY A 66 -5.27 18.61 -4.56
C GLY A 66 -5.53 17.53 -5.62
N ILE A 67 -4.99 16.32 -5.40
CA ILE A 67 -5.17 15.18 -6.31
C ILE A 67 -6.56 14.60 -6.05
N ARG A 68 -7.41 14.55 -7.09
CA ARG A 68 -8.76 13.98 -7.02
C ARG A 68 -8.76 12.45 -7.06
#